data_AF-A0A162JD81-F1
#
_entry.id   AF-A0A162JD81-F1
#
_cell.length_a   1.000
_cell.length_b   1.000
_cell.length_c   1.000
_cell.angle_alpha   90.00
_cell.angle_beta   90.00
_cell.angle_gamma   90.00
#
_symmetry.space_group_name_H-M   'P 1'
#
loop_
_entity.id
_entity.type
_entity.pdbx_description
1 polymer ?
#
loop_
_entity_poly.entity_id
_entity_poly.type
_entity_poly.pdbx_seq_one_letter_code
_entity_poly.pdbx_strand_id
1 'polypeptide(L)'
;MDPPVRVILDVGAQILELDNIGVAQAWLSILSGDEATQAAIFVDRDDHICVLDRKGYVEPLHTSPFATQLDVCVVFLDEAHTRGIDLALPHYYRAAVTLGANLTKDRLVQACMRLRRLGHGQSVVFCVPREICSKLHTTQPTVADILQWAIKGTWEDAARSVPLWAVQGRRHQAQATVWKAAQTEDGALQMTRSQASQFLEQEAVSMETRYAPRMDTAAAAGDDDPINQRFRAFRPMNYFAAALSEEQERELSPEIEREREVQRAAPERPALHALHPDMVTYVATGRLAADSSARVPAFASLSATSAARYLDLNTCPPHVYVSRDFAQTVDGGGSDCTQRPVQWVLVSPPRSQAPAIDTMMVISPYEAQMLLPAIQKSTSVALCLYAPRPNQGYSALDALDLYTVPEQLDICVPPQFAICLNVFAGQLYFGSELEAIRVCHYLGINLSMAITPPYEEYCFAKDDGRRQPRQ
;
A
#
# COMPACT_ATOMS: atom_id res chain seq x y z
N MET A 1 36.65 -4.31 -14.27
CA MET A 1 36.92 -3.69 -12.95
C MET A 1 36.91 -4.79 -11.90
N ASP A 2 37.71 -4.66 -10.85
CA ASP A 2 37.76 -5.65 -9.77
C ASP A 2 37.35 -4.99 -8.43
N PRO A 3 36.31 -5.47 -7.72
CA PRO A 3 35.36 -6.52 -8.14
C PRO A 3 34.46 -6.08 -9.31
N PRO A 4 33.81 -7.02 -10.01
CA PRO A 4 32.93 -6.73 -11.14
C PRO A 4 31.73 -5.89 -10.73
N VAL A 5 31.28 -5.02 -11.64
CA VAL A 5 30.10 -4.18 -11.43
C VAL A 5 28.85 -5.04 -11.61
N ARG A 6 27.97 -5.01 -10.61
CA ARG A 6 26.67 -5.72 -10.60
C ARG A 6 25.48 -4.76 -10.63
N VAL A 7 25.72 -3.47 -10.41
CA VAL A 7 24.67 -2.44 -10.39
C VAL A 7 25.13 -1.24 -11.21
N ILE A 8 24.25 -0.67 -12.02
CA ILE A 8 24.45 0.62 -12.67
C ILE A 8 23.38 1.57 -12.11
N LEU A 9 23.84 2.70 -11.60
CA LEU A 9 23.01 3.79 -11.10
C LEU A 9 23.23 4.99 -12.02
N ASP A 10 22.23 5.35 -12.82
CA ASP A 10 22.30 6.55 -13.65
C ASP A 10 21.88 7.77 -12.86
N VAL A 11 22.83 8.65 -12.53
CA VAL A 11 22.55 9.87 -11.74
C VAL A 11 22.61 11.11 -12.63
N GLY A 12 21.89 11.03 -13.75
CA GLY A 12 21.67 12.12 -14.69
C GLY A 12 22.67 12.21 -15.84
N ALA A 13 23.47 11.16 -16.10
CA ALA A 13 24.31 11.13 -17.30
C ALA A 13 23.48 10.90 -18.57
N GLN A 14 22.21 10.50 -18.42
CA GLN A 14 21.24 10.17 -19.46
C GLN A 14 21.82 9.16 -20.46
N ILE A 15 21.49 7.88 -20.27
CA ILE A 15 21.67 6.88 -21.34
C ILE A 15 20.65 7.20 -22.45
N LEU A 16 21.03 8.07 -23.39
CA LEU A 16 20.11 8.69 -24.37
C LEU A 16 19.59 7.74 -25.45
N GLU A 17 20.31 6.64 -25.74
CA GLU A 17 20.03 5.80 -26.91
C GLU A 17 19.16 4.58 -26.61
N LEU A 18 19.00 4.21 -25.33
CA LEU A 18 18.30 3.00 -24.90
C LEU A 18 17.31 3.33 -23.79
N ASP A 19 16.13 2.71 -23.83
CA ASP A 19 15.26 2.66 -22.68
C ASP A 19 15.77 1.63 -21.65
N ASN A 20 15.16 1.59 -20.47
CA ASN A 20 15.63 0.77 -19.35
C ASN A 20 15.74 -0.72 -19.71
N ILE A 21 14.80 -1.25 -20.49
CA ILE A 21 14.86 -2.62 -21.00
C ILE A 21 16.00 -2.80 -22.01
N GLY A 22 16.21 -1.84 -22.92
CA GLY A 22 17.33 -1.86 -23.86
C GLY A 22 18.68 -1.87 -23.16
N VAL A 23 18.84 -1.11 -22.07
CA VAL A 23 20.05 -1.13 -21.24
C VAL A 23 20.24 -2.51 -20.58
N ALA A 24 19.18 -3.06 -20.00
CA ALA A 24 19.21 -4.39 -19.39
C ALA A 24 19.60 -5.49 -20.41
N GLN A 25 19.00 -5.46 -21.61
CA GLN A 25 19.30 -6.39 -22.70
C GLN A 25 20.76 -6.27 -23.17
N ALA A 26 21.23 -5.05 -23.42
CA ALA A 26 22.60 -4.79 -23.86
C ALA A 26 23.60 -5.26 -22.80
N TRP A 27 23.31 -5.00 -21.53
CA TRP A 27 24.20 -5.39 -20.44
C TRP A 27 24.26 -6.91 -20.25
N LEU A 28 23.13 -7.62 -20.30
CA LEU A 28 23.15 -9.09 -20.31
C LEU A 28 23.90 -9.67 -21.50
N SER A 29 23.76 -9.05 -22.67
CA SER A 29 24.48 -9.47 -23.88
C SER A 29 25.99 -9.35 -23.72
N ILE A 30 26.47 -8.27 -23.08
CA ILE A 30 27.89 -8.08 -22.75
C ILE A 30 28.38 -9.14 -21.76
N LEU A 31 27.51 -9.58 -20.83
CA LEU A 31 27.80 -10.59 -19.82
C LEU A 31 27.51 -12.03 -20.28
N SER A 32 27.34 -12.27 -21.59
CA SER A 32 27.02 -13.59 -22.13
C SER A 32 28.02 -14.68 -21.73
N GLY A 33 29.30 -14.35 -21.54
CA GLY A 33 30.34 -15.27 -21.05
C GLY A 33 30.36 -15.53 -19.54
N ASP A 34 29.57 -14.81 -18.73
CA ASP A 34 29.49 -14.97 -17.28
C ASP A 34 28.26 -15.80 -16.87
N GLU A 35 28.43 -17.12 -16.81
CA GLU A 35 27.35 -18.06 -16.43
C GLU A 35 26.79 -17.83 -15.01
N ALA A 36 27.43 -17.03 -14.15
CA ALA A 36 26.86 -16.69 -12.84
C ALA A 36 25.74 -15.64 -12.95
N THR A 37 25.70 -14.86 -14.03
CA THR A 37 24.67 -13.84 -14.26
C THR A 37 23.52 -14.40 -15.08
N GLN A 38 22.35 -14.56 -14.46
CA GLN A 38 21.18 -15.20 -15.07
C GLN A 38 20.11 -14.21 -15.54
N ALA A 39 20.06 -13.01 -14.95
CA ALA A 39 19.03 -12.02 -15.26
C ALA A 39 19.47 -10.57 -14.99
N ALA A 40 18.73 -9.61 -15.55
CA ALA A 40 18.89 -8.18 -15.32
C ALA A 40 17.59 -7.57 -14.82
N ILE A 41 17.69 -6.78 -13.76
CA ILE A 41 16.58 -6.07 -13.14
C ILE A 41 16.61 -4.63 -13.63
N PHE A 42 15.44 -4.13 -14.01
CA PHE A 42 15.23 -2.77 -14.47
C PHE A 42 13.82 -2.32 -14.08
N VAL A 43 13.50 -1.05 -14.33
CA VAL A 43 12.15 -0.53 -14.16
C VAL A 43 11.55 -0.24 -15.51
N ASP A 44 10.35 -0.75 -15.77
CA ASP A 44 9.65 -0.54 -17.03
C ASP A 44 9.04 0.88 -17.13
N ARG A 45 8.26 1.12 -18.19
CA ARG A 45 7.63 2.43 -18.44
C ARG A 45 6.40 2.69 -17.57
N ASP A 46 5.90 1.66 -16.90
CA ASP A 46 4.73 1.70 -16.01
C ASP A 46 5.16 1.72 -14.53
N ASP A 47 6.43 2.04 -14.25
CA ASP A 47 7.09 2.07 -12.95
C ASP A 47 7.10 0.72 -12.20
N HIS A 48 7.03 -0.40 -12.92
CA HIS A 48 7.16 -1.73 -12.32
C HIS A 48 8.61 -2.22 -12.34
N ILE A 49 9.05 -2.77 -11.21
CA ILE A 49 10.33 -3.47 -11.14
C ILE A 49 10.19 -4.81 -11.88
N CYS A 50 10.91 -4.93 -12.98
CA CYS A 50 10.87 -6.06 -13.89
C CYS A 50 12.24 -6.75 -13.94
N VAL A 51 12.21 -8.02 -14.32
CA VAL A 51 13.39 -8.83 -14.53
C VAL A 51 13.37 -9.41 -15.94
N LEU A 52 14.53 -9.33 -16.60
CA LEU A 52 14.80 -9.88 -17.92
C LEU A 52 15.76 -11.05 -17.77
N ASP A 53 15.37 -12.24 -18.22
CA ASP A 53 16.26 -13.41 -18.21
C ASP A 53 17.15 -13.51 -19.47
N ARG A 54 18.09 -14.46 -19.49
CA ARG A 54 18.94 -14.75 -20.66
C ARG A 54 18.17 -15.22 -21.91
N LYS A 55 16.94 -15.70 -21.75
CA LYS A 55 16.10 -16.15 -22.87
C LYS A 55 15.31 -14.99 -23.48
N GLY A 56 15.40 -13.80 -22.90
CA GLY A 56 14.68 -12.61 -23.33
C GLY A 56 13.27 -12.49 -22.75
N TYR A 57 12.91 -13.33 -21.77
CA TYR A 57 11.61 -13.25 -21.10
C TYR A 57 11.63 -12.14 -20.05
N VAL A 58 10.56 -11.35 -20.03
CA VAL A 58 10.38 -10.24 -19.09
C VAL A 58 9.18 -10.53 -18.21
N GLU A 59 9.37 -10.40 -16.90
CA GLU A 59 8.30 -10.55 -15.92
C GLU A 59 8.49 -9.59 -14.74
N PRO A 60 7.43 -9.30 -13.97
CA PRO A 60 7.55 -8.54 -12.73
C PRO A 60 8.46 -9.26 -11.72
N LEU A 61 9.36 -8.53 -11.06
CA LEU A 61 10.31 -9.11 -10.12
C LEU A 61 9.61 -9.84 -8.97
N HIS A 62 8.50 -9.30 -8.45
CA HIS A 62 7.80 -9.85 -7.28
C HIS A 62 7.16 -11.24 -7.53
N THR A 63 6.87 -11.59 -8.79
CA THR A 63 6.37 -12.92 -9.18
C THR A 63 7.48 -13.85 -9.68
N SER A 64 8.67 -13.31 -9.92
CA SER A 64 9.79 -14.05 -10.49
C SER A 64 10.56 -14.83 -9.41
N PRO A 65 11.12 -16.02 -9.74
CA PRO A 65 12.07 -16.70 -8.86
C PRO A 65 13.27 -15.82 -8.47
N PHE A 66 13.64 -14.86 -9.32
CA PHE A 66 14.75 -13.93 -9.08
C PHE A 66 14.50 -12.95 -7.93
N ALA A 67 13.26 -12.79 -7.44
CA ALA A 67 12.95 -12.00 -6.24
C ALA A 67 13.80 -12.40 -5.03
N THR A 68 14.09 -13.70 -4.91
CA THR A 68 14.86 -14.30 -3.82
C THR A 68 16.33 -14.56 -4.16
N GLN A 69 16.71 -14.37 -5.43
CA GLN A 69 18.03 -14.71 -5.99
C GLN A 69 18.67 -13.50 -6.68
N LEU A 70 18.73 -12.38 -5.95
CA LEU A 70 19.32 -11.14 -6.46
C LEU A 70 20.82 -11.28 -6.74
N ASP A 71 21.49 -12.28 -6.16
CA ASP A 71 22.91 -12.61 -6.34
C ASP A 71 23.29 -13.03 -7.76
N VAL A 72 22.37 -13.67 -8.49
CA VAL A 72 22.56 -14.01 -9.90
C VAL A 72 22.09 -12.92 -10.86
N CYS A 73 21.64 -11.76 -10.33
CA CYS A 73 21.09 -10.67 -11.13
C CYS A 73 22.03 -9.47 -11.22
N VAL A 74 22.02 -8.78 -12.36
CA VAL A 74 22.54 -7.39 -12.46
C VAL A 74 21.38 -6.40 -12.38
N VAL A 75 21.64 -5.16 -11.96
CA VAL A 75 20.58 -4.18 -11.69
C VAL A 75 20.89 -2.84 -12.34
N PHE A 76 19.98 -2.36 -13.19
CA PHE A 76 20.04 -1.03 -13.77
C PHE A 76 18.93 -0.15 -13.19
N LEU A 77 19.29 1.02 -12.66
CA LEU A 77 18.35 2.05 -12.20
C LEU A 77 18.69 3.37 -12.90
N ASP A 78 17.71 3.97 -13.56
CA ASP A 78 17.83 5.30 -14.16
C ASP A 78 17.72 6.43 -13.11
N GLU A 79 17.80 7.70 -13.54
CA GLU A 79 17.72 8.85 -12.63
C GLU A 79 16.42 8.88 -11.83
N ALA A 80 15.27 8.63 -12.46
CA ALA A 80 13.96 8.66 -11.80
C ALA A 80 13.85 7.54 -10.74
N HIS A 81 14.41 6.38 -11.05
CA HIS A 81 14.31 5.15 -10.28
C HIS A 81 15.45 4.93 -9.28
N THR A 82 16.39 5.87 -9.19
CA THR A 82 17.35 5.94 -8.07
C THR A 82 16.70 6.47 -6.77
N ARG A 83 15.41 6.81 -6.81
CA ARG A 83 14.57 7.24 -5.69
C ARG A 83 13.42 6.26 -5.47
N GLY A 84 13.02 6.04 -4.22
CA GLY A 84 11.84 5.21 -3.90
C GLY A 84 12.03 3.68 -3.99
N ILE A 85 12.92 3.17 -4.84
CA ILE A 85 13.12 1.73 -5.00
C ILE A 85 14.03 1.13 -3.92
N ASP A 86 13.60 0.01 -3.34
CA ASP A 86 14.35 -0.74 -2.34
C ASP A 86 14.56 -2.18 -2.82
N LEU A 87 15.82 -2.53 -3.10
CA LEU A 87 16.24 -3.87 -3.49
C LEU A 87 17.23 -4.39 -2.43
N ALA A 88 17.00 -5.61 -1.94
CA ALA A 88 17.86 -6.26 -0.95
C ALA A 88 19.14 -6.80 -1.61
N LEU A 89 19.98 -5.89 -2.12
CA LEU A 89 21.17 -6.24 -2.88
C LEU A 89 22.20 -7.01 -2.03
N PRO A 90 22.88 -8.03 -2.59
CA PRO A 90 23.91 -8.77 -1.87
C PRO A 90 25.04 -7.89 -1.33
N HIS A 91 25.61 -8.31 -0.21
CA HIS A 91 26.59 -7.51 0.54
C HIS A 91 27.92 -7.29 -0.20
N TYR A 92 28.23 -8.04 -1.25
CA TYR A 92 29.46 -7.92 -2.04
C TYR A 92 29.26 -7.14 -3.35
N TYR A 93 28.08 -6.55 -3.57
CA TYR A 93 27.77 -5.84 -4.81
C TYR A 93 28.56 -4.54 -4.95
N ARG A 94 29.03 -4.30 -6.17
CA ARG A 94 29.63 -3.04 -6.59
C ARG A 94 28.75 -2.34 -7.62
N ALA A 95 28.51 -1.05 -7.40
CA ALA A 95 27.78 -0.21 -8.34
C ALA A 95 28.69 0.71 -9.15
N ALA A 96 28.42 0.84 -10.45
CA ALA A 96 28.90 1.95 -11.26
C ALA A 96 27.88 3.08 -11.21
N VAL A 97 28.34 4.27 -10.86
CA VAL A 97 27.50 5.46 -10.69
C VAL A 97 27.89 6.45 -11.77
N THR A 98 27.01 6.71 -12.74
CA THR A 98 27.26 7.72 -13.77
C THR A 98 26.89 9.10 -13.22
N LEU A 99 27.61 10.13 -13.64
CA LEU A 99 27.42 11.49 -13.15
C LEU A 99 26.84 12.39 -14.24
N GLY A 100 25.73 13.06 -13.91
CA GLY A 100 25.06 14.04 -14.78
C GLY A 100 25.48 15.49 -14.61
N ALA A 101 25.09 16.35 -15.55
CA ALA A 101 25.20 17.80 -15.33
C ALA A 101 24.24 18.25 -14.21
N ASN A 102 24.59 19.35 -13.51
CA ASN A 102 23.78 19.93 -12.44
C ASN A 102 23.45 18.98 -11.27
N LEU A 103 24.27 17.94 -11.07
CA LEU A 103 24.08 16.99 -9.99
C LEU A 103 24.27 17.65 -8.62
N THR A 104 23.32 17.41 -7.72
CA THR A 104 23.39 17.83 -6.31
C THR A 104 23.95 16.71 -5.44
N LYS A 105 24.55 17.08 -4.31
CA LYS A 105 25.05 16.14 -3.29
C LYS A 105 23.95 15.17 -2.85
N ASP A 106 22.73 15.66 -2.60
CA ASP A 106 21.64 14.81 -2.11
C ASP A 106 21.19 13.79 -3.17
N ARG A 107 21.10 14.16 -4.46
CA ARG A 107 20.82 13.20 -5.55
C ARG A 107 21.89 12.11 -5.64
N LEU A 108 23.17 12.51 -5.62
CA LEU A 108 24.30 11.58 -5.66
C LEU A 108 24.27 10.60 -4.47
N VAL A 109 24.05 11.10 -3.26
CA VAL A 109 24.00 10.28 -2.05
C VAL A 109 22.76 9.37 -2.08
N GLN A 110 21.59 9.86 -2.46
CA GLN A 110 20.36 9.07 -2.54
C GLN A 110 20.48 7.88 -3.51
N ALA A 111 21.16 8.09 -4.64
CA ALA A 111 21.46 7.02 -5.59
C ALA A 111 22.44 6.01 -4.97
N CYS A 112 23.57 6.47 -4.44
CA CYS A 112 24.56 5.58 -3.80
C CYS A 112 23.97 4.79 -2.62
N MET A 113 23.04 5.38 -1.85
CA MET A 113 22.38 4.73 -0.71
C MET A 113 21.37 3.65 -1.11
N ARG A 114 21.12 3.41 -2.42
CA ARG A 114 20.48 2.16 -2.86
C ARG A 114 21.31 0.94 -2.47
N LEU A 115 22.63 1.11 -2.34
CA LEU A 115 23.51 0.14 -1.69
C LEU A 115 23.47 0.35 -0.17
N ARG A 116 22.49 -0.27 0.49
CA ARG A 116 22.24 -0.13 1.95
C ARG A 116 23.42 -0.55 2.82
N ARG A 117 24.34 -1.37 2.30
CA ARG A 117 25.57 -1.83 2.98
C ARG A 117 26.82 -1.17 2.40
N LEU A 118 26.71 0.02 1.81
CA LEU A 118 27.86 0.76 1.29
C LEU A 118 28.93 0.96 2.38
N GLY A 119 30.18 0.61 2.06
CA GLY A 119 31.29 0.63 3.02
C GLY A 119 31.36 -0.59 3.96
N HIS A 120 30.35 -1.47 3.92
CA HIS A 120 30.24 -2.71 4.71
C HIS A 120 30.11 -3.92 3.76
N GLY A 121 31.05 -4.02 2.83
CA GLY A 121 31.08 -5.02 1.75
C GLY A 121 30.67 -4.44 0.40
N GLN A 122 29.60 -3.62 0.36
CA GLN A 122 29.19 -2.98 -0.89
C GLN A 122 30.09 -1.78 -1.20
N SER A 123 30.32 -1.53 -2.49
CA SER A 123 31.20 -0.46 -2.95
C SER A 123 30.64 0.25 -4.19
N VAL A 124 31.18 1.44 -4.48
CA VAL A 124 30.82 2.21 -5.67
C VAL A 124 32.06 2.55 -6.49
N VAL A 125 31.87 2.77 -7.78
CA VAL A 125 32.83 3.38 -8.68
C VAL A 125 32.14 4.48 -9.48
N PHE A 126 32.75 5.65 -9.57
CA PHE A 126 32.18 6.75 -10.33
C PHE A 126 32.63 6.70 -11.79
N CYS A 127 31.66 6.73 -12.69
CA CYS A 127 31.86 6.89 -14.12
C CYS A 127 31.67 8.38 -14.45
N VAL A 128 32.79 9.08 -14.67
CA VAL A 128 32.80 10.54 -14.86
C VAL A 128 32.93 10.87 -16.35
N PRO A 129 31.91 11.48 -16.99
CA PRO A 129 32.00 11.97 -18.36
C PRO A 129 33.07 13.05 -18.53
N ARG A 130 33.57 13.22 -19.77
CA ARG A 130 34.65 14.17 -20.07
C ARG A 130 34.26 15.61 -19.75
N GLU A 131 32.99 15.96 -19.93
CA GLU A 131 32.44 17.29 -19.65
C GLU A 131 32.58 17.64 -18.15
N ILE A 132 32.41 16.66 -17.27
CA ILE A 132 32.55 16.84 -15.82
C ILE A 132 34.03 16.90 -15.44
N CYS A 133 34.88 16.06 -16.03
CA CYS A 133 36.32 16.16 -15.88
C CYS A 133 36.86 17.56 -16.27
N SER A 134 36.34 18.15 -17.35
CA SER A 134 36.65 19.52 -17.74
C SER A 134 36.19 20.55 -16.70
N LYS A 135 35.01 20.40 -16.10
CA LYS A 135 34.52 21.29 -15.01
C LYS A 135 35.37 21.17 -13.75
N LEU A 136 35.88 19.97 -13.47
CA LEU A 136 36.78 19.69 -12.35
C LEU A 136 38.24 20.08 -12.64
N HIS A 137 38.58 20.45 -13.88
CA HIS A 137 39.93 20.76 -14.34
C HIS A 137 40.94 19.62 -14.06
N THR A 138 40.48 18.37 -14.11
CA THR A 138 41.30 17.17 -13.89
C THR A 138 40.92 16.06 -14.86
N THR A 139 41.89 15.24 -15.27
CA THR A 139 41.67 14.06 -16.11
C THR A 139 41.39 12.80 -15.29
N GLN A 140 41.73 12.80 -14.00
CA GLN A 140 41.51 11.69 -13.07
C GLN A 140 40.94 12.24 -11.77
N PRO A 141 39.62 12.48 -11.70
CA PRO A 141 38.98 13.00 -10.50
C PRO A 141 39.02 11.96 -9.38
N THR A 142 39.36 12.42 -8.18
CA THR A 142 39.23 11.62 -6.96
C THR A 142 37.77 11.65 -6.45
N VAL A 143 37.45 10.74 -5.52
CA VAL A 143 36.14 10.77 -4.84
C VAL A 143 35.93 12.11 -4.11
N ALA A 144 36.99 12.70 -3.54
CA ALA A 144 36.90 13.99 -2.88
C ALA A 144 36.52 15.11 -3.87
N ASP A 145 37.10 15.12 -5.07
CA ASP A 145 36.78 16.09 -6.13
C ASP A 145 35.32 15.99 -6.55
N ILE A 146 34.82 14.76 -6.72
CA ILE A 146 33.43 14.48 -7.10
C ILE A 146 32.46 14.97 -6.01
N LEU A 147 32.74 14.67 -4.74
CA LEU A 147 31.92 15.12 -3.62
C LEU A 147 31.92 16.65 -3.50
N GLN A 148 33.08 17.29 -3.66
CA GLN A 148 33.18 18.75 -3.62
C GLN A 148 32.38 19.38 -4.77
N TRP A 149 32.44 18.81 -5.96
CA TRP A 149 31.66 19.27 -7.11
C TRP A 149 30.15 19.08 -6.91
N ALA A 150 29.70 17.92 -6.39
CA ALA A 150 28.29 17.70 -6.10
C ALA A 150 27.76 18.63 -4.99
N ILE A 151 28.57 18.92 -3.97
CA ILE A 151 28.26 19.93 -2.93
C ILE A 151 28.14 21.31 -3.57
N LYS A 152 29.08 21.71 -4.43
CA LYS A 152 28.97 22.98 -5.16
C LYS A 152 27.69 23.02 -6.01
N GLY A 153 27.34 21.90 -6.65
CA GLY A 153 26.07 21.75 -7.37
C GLY A 153 24.85 22.02 -6.49
N THR A 154 24.82 21.51 -5.25
CA THR A 154 23.76 21.84 -4.27
C THR A 154 23.70 23.34 -3.95
N TRP A 155 24.84 24.02 -3.84
CA TRP A 155 24.86 25.46 -3.56
C TRP A 155 24.35 26.28 -4.75
N GLU A 156 24.74 25.89 -5.96
CA GLU A 156 24.25 26.51 -7.20
C GLU A 156 22.74 26.26 -7.39
N ASP A 157 22.27 25.07 -7.05
CA ASP A 157 20.85 24.71 -7.07
C ASP A 157 20.03 25.51 -6.07
N ALA A 158 20.48 25.55 -4.81
CA ALA A 158 19.86 26.38 -3.77
C ALA A 158 19.82 27.86 -4.18
N ALA A 159 20.90 28.38 -4.77
CA ALA A 159 20.92 29.76 -5.27
C ALA A 159 19.91 29.99 -6.40
N ARG A 160 19.72 29.02 -7.32
CA ARG A 160 18.70 29.08 -8.38
C ARG A 160 17.28 29.08 -7.83
N SER A 161 17.03 28.42 -6.71
CA SER A 161 15.70 28.38 -6.07
C SER A 161 15.39 29.60 -5.18
N VAL A 162 16.38 30.44 -4.83
CA VAL A 162 16.18 31.62 -3.96
C VAL A 162 15.15 32.62 -4.51
N PRO A 163 15.11 32.94 -5.82
CA PRO A 163 14.03 33.75 -6.39
C PRO A 163 12.63 33.17 -6.19
N LEU A 164 12.46 31.87 -6.41
CA LEU A 164 11.19 31.18 -6.19
C LEU A 164 10.80 31.18 -4.71
N TRP A 165 11.74 30.84 -3.84
CA TRP A 165 11.57 30.91 -2.39
C TRP A 165 11.13 32.31 -1.92
N ALA A 166 11.70 33.38 -2.50
CA ALA A 166 11.32 34.75 -2.13
C ALA A 166 9.89 35.10 -2.55
N VAL A 167 9.47 34.67 -3.76
CA VAL A 167 8.09 34.85 -4.24
C VAL A 167 7.10 34.07 -3.36
N GLN A 168 7.38 32.79 -3.11
CA GLN A 168 6.57 31.93 -2.25
C GLN A 168 6.52 32.44 -0.81
N GLY A 169 7.63 32.97 -0.29
CA GLY A 169 7.70 33.55 1.04
C GLY A 169 6.81 34.79 1.20
N ARG A 170 6.81 35.69 0.20
CA ARG A 170 5.92 36.87 0.21
C ARG A 170 4.45 36.48 0.11
N ARG A 171 4.14 35.51 -0.76
CA ARG A 171 2.81 34.91 -0.85
C ARG A 171 2.38 34.36 0.51
N HIS A 172 3.23 33.57 1.16
CA HIS A 172 2.96 33.02 2.48
C HIS A 172 2.73 34.12 3.53
N GLN A 173 3.54 35.19 3.56
CA GLN A 173 3.34 36.31 4.49
C GLN A 173 1.98 37.02 4.29
N ALA A 174 1.60 37.26 3.03
CA ALA A 174 0.31 37.86 2.70
C ALA A 174 -0.84 36.94 3.17
N GLN A 175 -0.79 35.66 2.81
CA GLN A 175 -1.79 34.65 3.16
C GLN A 175 -1.88 34.41 4.68
N ALA A 176 -0.74 34.40 5.39
CA ALA A 176 -0.70 34.27 6.84
C ALA A 176 -1.38 35.43 7.57
N THR A 177 -1.34 36.64 6.98
CA THR A 177 -2.05 37.80 7.52
C THR A 177 -3.57 37.62 7.41
N VAL A 178 -4.04 37.16 6.25
CA VAL A 178 -5.46 36.84 6.04
C VAL A 178 -5.91 35.70 6.95
N TRP A 179 -5.08 34.67 7.10
CA TRP A 179 -5.34 33.54 7.98
C TRP A 179 -5.49 33.95 9.44
N LYS A 180 -4.57 34.75 9.97
CA LYS A 180 -4.64 35.28 11.34
C LYS A 180 -5.89 36.13 11.57
N ALA A 181 -6.27 36.95 10.59
CA ALA A 181 -7.49 37.76 10.66
C ALA A 181 -8.78 36.93 10.63
N ALA A 182 -8.71 35.65 10.20
CA ALA A 182 -9.84 34.73 10.18
C ALA A 182 -9.89 33.80 11.43
N GLN A 183 -8.91 33.89 12.35
CA GLN A 183 -8.92 33.15 13.61
C GLN A 183 -9.71 33.91 14.68
N THR A 184 -10.59 33.21 15.39
CA THR A 184 -11.27 33.74 16.59
C THR A 184 -10.34 33.70 17.80
N GLU A 185 -10.72 34.40 18.89
CA GLU A 185 -9.96 34.40 20.16
C GLU A 185 -9.77 32.99 20.75
N ASP A 186 -10.72 32.08 20.49
CA ASP A 186 -10.67 30.67 20.90
C ASP A 186 -9.81 29.79 19.96
N GLY A 187 -9.21 30.37 18.92
CA GLY A 187 -8.41 29.66 17.91
C GLY A 187 -9.23 28.94 16.84
N ALA A 188 -10.55 29.09 16.82
CA ALA A 188 -11.40 28.54 15.77
C ALA A 188 -11.28 29.38 14.48
N LEU A 189 -11.27 28.71 13.32
CA LEU A 189 -11.23 29.39 12.04
C LEU A 189 -12.65 29.79 11.60
N GLN A 190 -12.92 31.09 11.49
CA GLN A 190 -14.14 31.63 10.90
C GLN A 190 -13.79 32.54 9.73
N MET A 191 -13.70 31.96 8.54
CA MET A 191 -13.33 32.68 7.33
C MET A 191 -14.57 33.11 6.52
N THR A 192 -14.71 34.41 6.29
CA THR A 192 -15.74 34.94 5.40
C THR A 192 -15.40 34.69 3.93
N ARG A 193 -16.41 34.71 3.04
CA ARG A 193 -16.19 34.58 1.58
C ARG A 193 -15.25 35.67 1.02
N SER A 194 -15.29 36.87 1.59
CA SER A 194 -14.39 37.97 1.23
C SER A 194 -12.94 37.65 1.61
N GLN A 195 -12.69 37.16 2.82
CA GLN A 195 -11.35 36.71 3.25
C GLN A 195 -10.85 35.52 2.42
N ALA A 196 -11.72 34.54 2.15
CA ALA A 196 -11.36 33.42 1.28
C ALA A 196 -10.97 33.88 -0.13
N SER A 197 -11.65 34.89 -0.68
CA SER A 197 -11.31 35.44 -2.01
C SER A 197 -9.95 36.13 -2.07
N GLN A 198 -9.39 36.56 -0.93
CA GLN A 198 -8.04 37.15 -0.86
C GLN A 198 -6.92 36.11 -0.98
N PHE A 199 -7.23 34.81 -0.83
CA PHE A 199 -6.28 33.73 -1.11
C PHE A 199 -6.17 33.38 -2.60
N LEU A 200 -7.10 33.87 -3.42
CA LEU A 200 -7.11 33.59 -4.85
C LEU A 200 -5.93 34.27 -5.54
N GLU A 201 -5.32 33.52 -6.46
CA GLU A 201 -4.22 34.01 -7.27
C GLU A 201 -4.66 34.14 -8.72
N GLN A 202 -3.94 34.98 -9.46
CA GLN A 202 -4.14 35.12 -10.88
C GLN A 202 -3.51 33.92 -11.60
N GLU A 203 -4.32 32.89 -11.89
CA GLU A 203 -3.87 31.67 -12.60
C GLU A 203 -3.48 31.96 -14.06
N ALA A 204 -4.10 32.96 -14.69
CA ALA A 204 -3.84 33.32 -16.08
C ALA A 204 -3.18 34.71 -16.19
N VAL A 205 -1.91 34.70 -16.63
CA VAL A 205 -1.11 35.90 -16.90
C VAL A 205 -1.05 36.11 -18.42
N SER A 206 -1.14 37.35 -18.89
CA SER A 206 -1.03 37.62 -20.33
C SER A 206 0.36 37.26 -20.87
N MET A 207 0.44 36.82 -22.13
CA MET A 207 1.72 36.51 -22.78
C MET A 207 2.69 37.68 -22.73
N GLU A 208 2.21 38.92 -22.88
CA GLU A 208 3.04 40.12 -22.77
C GLU A 208 3.62 40.27 -21.35
N THR A 209 2.84 40.01 -20.31
CA THR A 209 3.35 40.08 -18.93
C THR A 209 4.39 38.99 -18.63
N ARG A 210 4.26 37.82 -19.26
CA ARG A 210 5.15 36.66 -19.05
C ARG A 210 6.43 36.69 -19.91
N TYR A 211 6.37 37.26 -21.11
CA TYR A 211 7.47 37.18 -22.09
C TYR A 211 8.04 38.53 -22.55
N ALA A 212 7.44 39.67 -22.19
CA ALA A 212 7.99 40.97 -22.59
C ALA A 212 9.37 41.19 -21.93
N PRO A 213 10.39 41.64 -22.69
CA PRO A 213 11.68 42.01 -22.14
C PRO A 213 11.50 43.20 -21.18
N ARG A 214 11.69 42.98 -19.88
CA ARG A 214 11.72 44.06 -18.88
C ARG A 214 13.16 44.32 -18.51
N MET A 215 13.57 45.59 -18.48
CA MET A 215 14.80 45.97 -17.80
C MET A 215 14.62 45.68 -16.31
N ASP A 216 15.69 45.22 -15.65
CA ASP A 216 15.74 44.83 -14.23
C ASP A 216 15.32 45.99 -13.30
N THR A 217 14.05 46.33 -13.27
CA THR A 217 13.44 47.03 -12.15
C THR A 217 13.13 45.96 -11.15
N ALA A 218 14.15 45.59 -10.36
CA ALA A 218 13.95 44.89 -9.11
C ALA A 218 12.80 45.60 -8.40
N ALA A 219 11.64 44.94 -8.33
CA ALA A 219 10.46 45.51 -7.70
C ALA A 219 10.86 45.89 -6.28
N ALA A 220 10.87 47.21 -6.04
CA ALA A 220 11.25 47.84 -4.80
C ALA A 220 10.24 47.48 -3.71
N ALA A 221 10.36 46.27 -3.16
CA ALA A 221 9.98 46.04 -1.79
C ALA A 221 11.02 46.74 -0.90
N GLY A 222 10.56 47.45 0.13
CA GLY A 222 11.40 48.28 0.99
C GLY A 222 12.64 47.54 1.51
N ASP A 223 13.69 48.30 1.76
CA ASP A 223 15.03 47.82 2.14
C ASP A 223 15.04 47.00 3.45
N ASP A 224 13.94 47.02 4.21
CA ASP A 224 13.75 46.38 5.52
C ASP A 224 12.99 45.04 5.48
N ASP A 225 12.61 44.52 4.30
CA ASP A 225 11.97 43.20 4.20
C ASP A 225 13.00 42.08 4.48
N PRO A 226 12.80 41.21 5.50
CA PRO A 226 13.72 40.11 5.81
C PRO A 226 13.90 39.13 4.64
N ILE A 227 12.90 38.99 3.76
CA ILE A 227 13.01 38.16 2.55
C ILE A 227 14.01 38.78 1.58
N ASN A 228 13.97 40.10 1.37
CA ASN A 228 14.94 40.81 0.53
C ASN A 228 16.36 40.76 1.09
N GLN A 229 16.52 40.90 2.41
CA GLN A 229 17.83 40.80 3.05
C GLN A 229 18.44 39.41 2.85
N ARG A 230 17.64 38.36 3.04
CA ARG A 230 18.06 36.98 2.79
C ARG A 230 18.32 36.72 1.30
N PHE A 231 17.48 37.25 0.42
CA PHE A 231 17.65 37.15 -1.03
C PHE A 231 18.99 37.70 -1.48
N ARG A 232 19.38 38.90 -1.01
CA ARG A 232 20.67 39.54 -1.35
C ARG A 232 21.90 38.82 -0.78
N ALA A 233 21.74 38.04 0.29
CA ALA A 233 22.82 37.24 0.86
C ALA A 233 23.23 36.08 -0.07
N PHE A 234 22.31 35.60 -0.90
CA PHE A 234 22.62 34.75 -2.04
C PHE A 234 22.88 35.69 -3.23
N ARG A 235 23.94 35.47 -4.01
CA ARG A 235 24.39 36.38 -5.09
C ARG A 235 23.24 36.99 -5.90
N PRO A 236 23.37 38.23 -6.43
CA PRO A 236 22.31 38.89 -7.17
C PRO A 236 21.88 38.05 -8.37
N MET A 237 20.78 37.33 -8.21
CA MET A 237 20.14 36.52 -9.23
C MET A 237 18.87 37.26 -9.66
N ASN A 238 18.50 37.16 -10.93
CA ASN A 238 17.34 37.89 -11.45
C ASN A 238 16.04 37.28 -10.91
N TYR A 239 15.19 38.10 -10.30
CA TYR A 239 13.85 37.71 -9.83
C TYR A 239 12.98 37.08 -10.93
N PHE A 240 13.20 37.46 -12.19
CA PHE A 240 12.38 37.02 -13.32
C PHE A 240 12.49 35.51 -13.63
N ALA A 241 13.63 34.88 -13.30
CA ALA A 241 13.79 33.43 -13.47
C ALA A 241 12.86 32.62 -12.56
N ALA A 242 12.36 33.20 -11.45
CA ALA A 242 11.49 32.54 -10.49
C ALA A 242 10.15 32.12 -11.09
N ALA A 243 9.48 33.01 -11.81
CA ALA A 243 8.12 32.79 -12.31
C ALA A 243 8.06 31.73 -13.42
N LEU A 244 9.14 31.61 -14.21
CA LEU A 244 9.29 30.54 -15.20
C LEU A 244 9.70 29.21 -14.55
N SER A 245 10.50 29.27 -13.48
CA SER A 245 10.89 28.09 -12.69
C SER A 245 9.73 27.51 -11.86
N GLU A 246 8.75 28.33 -11.45
CA GLU A 246 7.55 27.87 -10.73
C GLU A 246 6.66 26.95 -11.57
N GLU A 247 6.46 27.29 -12.86
CA GLU A 247 5.77 26.40 -13.81
C GLU A 247 6.58 25.13 -14.06
N GLN A 248 7.90 25.24 -14.22
CA GLN A 248 8.77 24.07 -14.40
C GLN A 248 8.77 23.14 -13.18
N GLU A 249 8.83 23.66 -11.95
CA GLU A 249 8.75 22.82 -10.75
C GLU A 249 7.37 22.15 -10.61
N ARG A 250 6.26 22.82 -10.97
CA ARG A 250 4.92 22.20 -11.02
C ARG A 250 4.81 21.09 -12.06
N GLU A 251 5.46 21.24 -13.22
CA GLU A 251 5.48 20.20 -14.26
C GLU A 251 6.45 19.05 -13.95
N LEU A 252 7.51 19.29 -13.17
CA LEU A 252 8.53 18.31 -12.76
C LEU A 252 8.19 17.53 -11.48
N SER A 253 7.12 17.92 -10.78
CA SER A 253 6.63 17.25 -9.57
C SER A 253 5.23 16.63 -9.72
N PRO A 254 4.94 15.82 -10.76
CA PRO A 254 3.84 14.87 -10.64
C PRO A 254 4.31 13.78 -9.66
N GLU A 255 4.16 14.04 -8.36
CA GLU A 255 4.03 12.94 -7.40
C GLU A 255 2.75 12.21 -7.79
N ILE A 256 2.88 11.15 -8.60
CA ILE A 256 1.78 10.26 -8.94
C ILE A 256 1.51 9.42 -7.68
N GLU A 257 0.86 10.04 -6.70
CA GLU A 257 0.17 9.29 -5.65
C GLU A 257 -0.98 8.55 -6.34
N ARG A 258 -0.83 7.23 -6.51
CA ARG A 258 -1.92 6.35 -6.94
C ARG A 258 -2.95 6.25 -5.81
N GLU A 259 -3.76 7.29 -5.65
CA GLU A 259 -4.99 7.19 -4.88
C GLU A 259 -5.98 6.36 -5.69
N ARG A 260 -6.29 5.16 -5.20
CA ARG A 260 -7.39 4.36 -5.73
C ARG A 260 -8.69 5.03 -5.33
N GLU A 261 -9.18 5.95 -6.16
CA GLU A 261 -10.56 6.43 -6.06
C GLU A 261 -11.51 5.25 -6.35
N VAL A 262 -11.99 4.62 -5.28
CA VAL A 262 -13.05 3.63 -5.39
C VAL A 262 -14.32 4.38 -5.75
N GLN A 263 -14.68 4.37 -7.03
CA GLN A 263 -15.98 4.84 -7.49
C GLN A 263 -17.06 3.95 -6.86
N ARG A 264 -17.60 4.39 -5.73
CA ARG A 264 -18.67 3.68 -5.02
C ARG A 264 -19.93 3.73 -5.86
N ALA A 265 -20.69 2.63 -5.85
CA ALA A 265 -22.02 2.60 -6.47
C ALA A 265 -22.89 3.76 -5.93
N ALA A 266 -23.86 4.19 -6.74
CA ALA A 266 -24.77 5.26 -6.35
C ALA A 266 -25.46 4.92 -5.00
N PRO A 267 -25.71 5.90 -4.11
CA PRO A 267 -26.37 5.64 -2.84
C PRO A 267 -27.75 4.99 -3.04
N GLU A 268 -27.91 3.79 -2.52
CA GLU A 268 -29.18 3.05 -2.55
C GLU A 268 -30.04 3.40 -1.31
N ARG A 269 -31.36 3.19 -1.41
CA ARG A 269 -32.27 3.44 -0.28
C ARG A 269 -32.16 2.28 0.73
N PRO A 270 -31.84 2.56 2.00
CA PRO A 270 -31.72 1.52 3.02
C PRO A 270 -33.08 0.91 3.33
N ALA A 271 -33.13 -0.42 3.45
CA ALA A 271 -34.34 -1.12 3.87
C ALA A 271 -34.65 -0.78 5.34
N LEU A 272 -35.94 -0.65 5.67
CA LEU A 272 -36.37 -0.45 7.05
C LEU A 272 -36.16 -1.73 7.86
N HIS A 273 -35.45 -1.59 8.99
CA HIS A 273 -35.22 -2.71 9.89
C HIS A 273 -36.51 -3.24 10.53
N ALA A 274 -36.63 -4.56 10.64
CA ALA A 274 -37.79 -5.20 11.25
C ALA A 274 -37.39 -6.49 11.99
N LEU A 275 -37.76 -6.57 13.27
CA LEU A 275 -37.56 -7.78 14.05
C LEU A 275 -38.69 -8.79 13.77
N HIS A 276 -38.34 -9.95 13.22
CA HIS A 276 -39.32 -10.99 12.93
C HIS A 276 -39.80 -11.68 14.23
N PRO A 277 -41.12 -11.93 14.43
CA PRO A 277 -41.63 -12.58 15.65
C PRO A 277 -40.98 -13.93 15.95
N ASP A 278 -40.76 -14.76 14.93
CA ASP A 278 -40.09 -16.06 15.09
C ASP A 278 -38.64 -15.94 15.60
N MET A 279 -37.94 -14.81 15.39
CA MET A 279 -36.61 -14.59 15.99
C MET A 279 -36.70 -14.42 17.50
N VAL A 280 -37.76 -13.77 17.98
CA VAL A 280 -38.04 -13.64 19.42
C VAL A 280 -38.37 -15.02 20.01
N THR A 281 -39.19 -15.80 19.32
CA THR A 281 -39.50 -17.19 19.72
C THR A 281 -38.24 -18.07 19.69
N TYR A 282 -37.38 -17.91 18.70
CA TYR A 282 -36.11 -18.63 18.59
C TYR A 282 -35.19 -18.32 19.77
N VAL A 283 -34.97 -17.06 20.11
CA VAL A 283 -34.16 -16.68 21.28
C VAL A 283 -34.74 -17.23 22.58
N ALA A 284 -36.07 -17.23 22.73
CA ALA A 284 -36.74 -17.69 23.93
C ALA A 284 -36.74 -19.22 24.10
N THR A 285 -36.76 -19.97 22.99
CA THR A 285 -37.01 -21.43 23.03
C THR A 285 -35.90 -22.28 22.42
N GLY A 286 -34.93 -21.66 21.75
CA GLY A 286 -33.93 -22.31 20.90
C GLY A 286 -34.51 -22.96 19.64
N ARG A 287 -35.79 -22.73 19.32
CA ARG A 287 -36.49 -23.40 18.22
C ARG A 287 -36.94 -22.42 17.17
N LEU A 288 -36.56 -22.69 15.93
CA LEU A 288 -37.05 -21.99 14.75
C LEU A 288 -37.71 -23.00 13.82
N ALA A 289 -38.94 -22.71 13.39
CA ALA A 289 -39.67 -23.59 12.49
C ALA A 289 -38.93 -23.74 11.16
N ALA A 290 -38.94 -24.95 10.58
CA ALA A 290 -38.12 -25.24 9.42
C ALA A 290 -38.52 -24.42 8.18
N ASP A 291 -39.80 -24.09 8.10
CA ASP A 291 -40.49 -23.29 7.10
C ASP A 291 -40.63 -21.80 7.48
N SER A 292 -40.02 -21.37 8.59
CA SER A 292 -40.08 -19.97 9.02
C SER A 292 -39.47 -19.04 7.98
N SER A 293 -40.21 -17.98 7.64
CA SER A 293 -39.75 -16.88 6.80
C SER A 293 -38.64 -16.02 7.42
N ALA A 294 -38.33 -16.23 8.70
CA ALA A 294 -37.31 -15.48 9.43
C ALA A 294 -35.89 -15.91 9.05
N ARG A 295 -35.70 -17.12 8.54
CA ARG A 295 -34.39 -17.66 8.15
C ARG A 295 -34.26 -17.81 6.65
N VAL A 296 -33.06 -17.52 6.15
CA VAL A 296 -32.65 -17.78 4.77
C VAL A 296 -31.31 -18.52 4.83
N PRO A 297 -31.08 -19.56 4.00
CA PRO A 297 -29.75 -20.16 3.89
C PRO A 297 -28.71 -19.09 3.53
N ALA A 298 -27.54 -19.09 4.19
CA ALA A 298 -26.58 -17.99 4.09
C ALA A 298 -26.15 -17.71 2.64
N PHE A 299 -25.76 -18.72 1.87
CA PHE A 299 -25.38 -18.52 0.47
C PHE A 299 -26.56 -18.10 -0.41
N ALA A 300 -27.77 -18.56 -0.12
CA ALA A 300 -28.96 -18.15 -0.87
C ALA A 300 -29.28 -16.66 -0.68
N SER A 301 -28.86 -16.02 0.43
CA SER A 301 -29.03 -14.57 0.60
C SER A 301 -28.17 -13.74 -0.34
N LEU A 302 -27.17 -14.35 -1.00
CA LEU A 302 -26.32 -13.71 -2.01
C LEU A 302 -26.95 -13.74 -3.41
N SER A 303 -28.21 -14.16 -3.56
CA SER A 303 -28.85 -14.31 -4.87
C SER A 303 -28.95 -13.02 -5.70
N ALA A 304 -28.92 -11.86 -5.03
CA ALA A 304 -28.96 -10.55 -5.68
C ALA A 304 -27.57 -9.98 -6.01
N THR A 305 -26.49 -10.66 -5.59
CA THR A 305 -25.10 -10.20 -5.78
C THR A 305 -24.49 -10.77 -7.07
N SER A 306 -23.29 -10.32 -7.43
CA SER A 306 -22.55 -10.89 -8.56
C SER A 306 -22.20 -12.37 -8.37
N ALA A 307 -22.15 -12.87 -7.12
CA ALA A 307 -21.88 -14.27 -6.81
C ALA A 307 -22.88 -15.22 -7.49
N ALA A 308 -24.15 -14.82 -7.62
CA ALA A 308 -25.19 -15.59 -8.29
C ALA A 308 -24.93 -15.84 -9.78
N ARG A 309 -24.03 -15.08 -10.42
CA ARG A 309 -23.61 -15.30 -11.82
C ARG A 309 -22.62 -16.43 -11.96
N TYR A 310 -21.88 -16.74 -10.90
CA TYR A 310 -20.75 -17.67 -10.92
C TYR A 310 -21.00 -18.95 -10.12
N LEU A 311 -21.94 -18.92 -9.17
CA LEU A 311 -22.22 -20.02 -8.25
C LEU A 311 -23.70 -20.38 -8.26
N ASP A 312 -23.99 -21.69 -8.25
CA ASP A 312 -25.32 -22.17 -7.91
C ASP A 312 -25.51 -22.16 -6.39
N LEU A 313 -26.02 -21.05 -5.88
CA LEU A 313 -26.15 -20.78 -4.44
C LEU A 313 -27.09 -21.76 -3.70
N ASN A 314 -27.90 -22.54 -4.42
CA ASN A 314 -28.77 -23.56 -3.84
C ASN A 314 -28.06 -24.89 -3.58
N THR A 315 -26.86 -25.08 -4.14
CA THR A 315 -26.06 -26.31 -3.97
C THR A 315 -25.20 -26.30 -2.70
N CYS A 316 -25.03 -25.12 -2.08
CA CYS A 316 -24.27 -24.99 -0.85
C CYS A 316 -24.99 -25.67 0.32
N PRO A 317 -24.31 -26.51 1.12
CA PRO A 317 -24.90 -27.13 2.30
C PRO A 317 -25.46 -26.06 3.27
N PRO A 318 -26.72 -26.17 3.72
CA PRO A 318 -27.36 -25.15 4.55
C PRO A 318 -26.97 -25.29 6.03
N HIS A 319 -25.67 -25.29 6.33
CA HIS A 319 -25.18 -25.33 7.71
C HIS A 319 -25.34 -23.98 8.42
N VAL A 320 -25.23 -22.88 7.70
CA VAL A 320 -25.37 -21.52 8.25
C VAL A 320 -26.59 -20.84 7.64
N TYR A 321 -27.38 -20.21 8.49
CA TYR A 321 -28.52 -19.39 8.11
C TYR A 321 -28.24 -17.92 8.39
N VAL A 322 -28.97 -17.04 7.72
CA VAL A 322 -29.02 -15.61 8.02
C VAL A 322 -30.46 -15.23 8.34
N SER A 323 -30.66 -14.20 9.16
CA SER A 323 -31.97 -13.63 9.36
C SER A 323 -32.44 -12.87 8.11
N ARG A 324 -33.76 -12.70 7.98
CA ARG A 324 -34.35 -11.86 6.92
C ARG A 324 -33.83 -10.42 6.97
N ASP A 325 -33.72 -9.83 8.16
CA ASP A 325 -33.22 -8.46 8.31
C ASP A 325 -31.74 -8.36 7.91
N PHE A 326 -30.90 -9.36 8.24
CA PHE A 326 -29.51 -9.40 7.80
C PHE A 326 -29.40 -9.45 6.27
N ALA A 327 -30.20 -10.29 5.63
CA ALA A 327 -30.19 -10.47 4.18
C ALA A 327 -30.70 -9.23 3.40
N GLN A 328 -31.64 -8.47 3.97
CA GLN A 328 -32.27 -7.33 3.30
C GLN A 328 -31.67 -6.00 3.77
N THR A 329 -30.68 -5.51 3.03
CA THR A 329 -29.94 -4.29 3.40
C THR A 329 -30.50 -3.03 2.74
N VAL A 330 -31.09 -3.16 1.56
CA VAL A 330 -31.60 -2.08 0.70
C VAL A 330 -32.95 -2.46 0.07
N ASP A 331 -33.71 -1.45 -0.34
CA ASP A 331 -34.96 -1.65 -1.08
C ASP A 331 -34.68 -2.19 -2.48
N GLY A 332 -35.20 -3.38 -2.80
CA GLY A 332 -35.06 -4.01 -4.13
C GLY A 332 -33.99 -5.09 -4.25
N GLY A 333 -33.29 -5.44 -3.15
CA GLY A 333 -32.29 -6.50 -3.10
C GLY A 333 -30.85 -5.97 -3.07
N GLY A 334 -29.98 -6.64 -2.33
CA GLY A 334 -28.60 -6.19 -2.10
C GLY A 334 -27.67 -6.35 -3.30
N SER A 335 -26.71 -5.44 -3.41
CA SER A 335 -25.56 -5.47 -4.32
C SER A 335 -24.32 -5.97 -3.57
N ASP A 336 -23.23 -6.24 -4.30
CA ASP A 336 -21.92 -6.58 -3.72
C ASP A 336 -21.47 -5.53 -2.68
N CYS A 337 -21.76 -4.26 -2.96
CA CYS A 337 -21.36 -3.13 -2.11
C CYS A 337 -22.25 -2.93 -0.87
N THR A 338 -23.40 -3.60 -0.80
CA THR A 338 -24.38 -3.40 0.29
C THR A 338 -24.49 -4.62 1.21
N GLN A 339 -23.57 -5.58 1.09
CA GLN A 339 -23.45 -6.71 2.00
C GLN A 339 -23.06 -6.24 3.41
N ARG A 340 -23.70 -6.80 4.43
CA ARG A 340 -23.35 -6.54 5.83
C ARG A 340 -22.17 -7.43 6.23
N PRO A 341 -21.24 -6.92 7.04
CA PRO A 341 -20.21 -7.76 7.62
C PRO A 341 -20.86 -8.81 8.54
N VAL A 342 -20.38 -10.04 8.45
CA VAL A 342 -20.75 -11.11 9.39
C VAL A 342 -20.05 -10.78 10.72
N GLN A 343 -20.84 -10.49 11.75
CA GLN A 343 -20.31 -10.07 13.06
C GLN A 343 -21.05 -10.72 14.23
N TRP A 344 -22.38 -10.81 14.13
CA TRP A 344 -23.25 -11.29 15.21
C TRP A 344 -23.83 -12.65 14.84
N VAL A 345 -23.44 -13.68 15.58
CA VAL A 345 -23.81 -15.06 15.30
C VAL A 345 -24.57 -15.65 16.48
N LEU A 346 -25.81 -16.06 16.27
CA LEU A 346 -26.58 -16.87 17.21
C LEU A 346 -26.27 -18.34 17.02
N VAL A 347 -25.97 -19.03 18.11
CA VAL A 347 -25.73 -20.47 18.16
C VAL A 347 -26.67 -21.12 19.17
N SER A 348 -27.24 -22.26 18.82
CA SER A 348 -28.08 -23.06 19.71
C SER A 348 -27.48 -24.45 19.93
N PRO A 349 -27.34 -24.91 21.19
CA PRO A 349 -26.88 -26.27 21.50
C PRO A 349 -27.92 -27.31 21.08
N PRO A 350 -27.51 -28.58 20.85
CA PRO A 350 -28.39 -29.63 20.39
C PRO A 350 -29.25 -30.18 21.54
N ARG A 351 -30.32 -30.90 21.18
CA ARG A 351 -31.22 -31.53 22.16
C ARG A 351 -30.63 -32.74 22.88
N SER A 352 -29.72 -33.46 22.24
CA SER A 352 -28.99 -34.57 22.86
C SER A 352 -27.89 -34.01 23.76
N GLN A 353 -27.50 -34.70 24.83
CA GLN A 353 -26.38 -34.33 25.72
C GLN A 353 -24.99 -34.28 25.03
N ALA A 354 -24.93 -34.18 23.70
CA ALA A 354 -23.74 -33.92 22.93
C ALA A 354 -23.46 -32.40 22.88
N PRO A 355 -22.20 -31.95 22.92
CA PRO A 355 -21.85 -30.52 23.00
C PRO A 355 -21.95 -29.74 21.66
N ALA A 356 -22.42 -30.37 20.58
CA ALA A 356 -22.30 -29.86 19.20
C ALA A 356 -23.54 -29.09 18.71
N ILE A 357 -23.41 -27.82 18.30
CA ILE A 357 -24.57 -26.98 17.90
C ILE A 357 -25.50 -27.62 16.85
N ASP A 358 -26.80 -27.29 16.95
CA ASP A 358 -27.84 -27.74 16.01
C ASP A 358 -28.16 -26.67 14.96
N THR A 359 -28.03 -25.38 15.31
CA THR A 359 -28.28 -24.28 14.38
C THR A 359 -27.29 -23.14 14.60
N MET A 360 -26.80 -22.58 13.49
CA MET A 360 -26.00 -21.36 13.45
C MET A 360 -26.71 -20.33 12.58
N MET A 361 -26.89 -19.12 13.12
CA MET A 361 -27.61 -18.05 12.45
C MET A 361 -26.90 -16.71 12.59
N VAL A 362 -26.59 -16.06 11.46
CA VAL A 362 -26.09 -14.68 11.44
C VAL A 362 -27.26 -13.71 11.49
N ILE A 363 -27.17 -12.71 12.36
CA ILE A 363 -28.22 -11.69 12.55
C ILE A 363 -27.68 -10.28 12.29
N SER A 364 -28.58 -9.33 12.06
CA SER A 364 -28.15 -7.94 11.88
C SER A 364 -27.75 -7.28 13.20
N PRO A 365 -26.94 -6.20 13.15
CA PRO A 365 -26.67 -5.38 14.33
C PRO A 365 -27.94 -4.83 15.00
N TYR A 366 -28.98 -4.53 14.21
CA TYR A 366 -30.28 -4.10 14.73
C TYR A 366 -30.96 -5.21 15.54
N GLU A 367 -31.05 -6.42 14.98
CA GLU A 367 -31.63 -7.57 15.68
C GLU A 367 -30.83 -7.93 16.92
N ALA A 368 -29.49 -7.89 16.84
CA ALA A 368 -28.61 -8.13 17.99
C ALA A 368 -28.92 -7.15 19.12
N GLN A 369 -29.03 -5.85 18.83
CA GLN A 369 -29.39 -4.82 19.81
C GLN A 369 -30.76 -5.05 20.44
N MET A 370 -31.77 -5.38 19.62
CA MET A 370 -33.14 -5.57 20.10
C MET A 370 -33.33 -6.86 20.91
N LEU A 371 -32.62 -7.92 20.54
CA LEU A 371 -32.73 -9.24 21.18
C LEU A 371 -31.80 -9.38 22.39
N LEU A 372 -30.77 -8.55 22.54
CA LEU A 372 -29.76 -8.66 23.60
C LEU A 372 -30.35 -8.87 25.01
N PRO A 373 -31.38 -8.12 25.47
CA PRO A 373 -31.95 -8.32 26.80
C PRO A 373 -32.63 -9.69 27.00
N ALA A 374 -33.15 -10.28 25.92
CA ALA A 374 -33.75 -11.60 25.93
C ALA A 374 -32.68 -12.69 25.84
N ILE A 375 -31.65 -12.49 25.01
CA ILE A 375 -30.50 -13.39 24.86
C ILE A 375 -29.76 -13.55 26.19
N GLN A 376 -29.51 -12.45 26.91
CA GLN A 376 -28.86 -12.47 28.24
C GLN A 376 -29.58 -13.36 29.26
N LYS A 377 -30.88 -13.59 29.08
CA LYS A 377 -31.72 -14.43 29.97
C LYS A 377 -32.00 -15.81 29.39
N SER A 378 -31.58 -16.07 28.15
CA SER A 378 -31.84 -17.32 27.46
C SER A 378 -30.92 -18.42 27.98
N THR A 379 -31.44 -19.64 28.06
CA THR A 379 -30.64 -20.85 28.29
C THR A 379 -30.55 -21.71 27.04
N SER A 380 -31.07 -21.22 25.92
CA SER A 380 -31.27 -22.00 24.69
C SER A 380 -30.50 -21.45 23.50
N VAL A 381 -30.01 -20.21 23.56
CA VAL A 381 -29.26 -19.55 22.49
C VAL A 381 -28.16 -18.69 23.09
N ALA A 382 -26.98 -18.70 22.48
CA ALA A 382 -25.94 -17.70 22.75
C ALA A 382 -25.69 -16.83 21.52
N LEU A 383 -25.34 -15.58 21.76
CA LEU A 383 -24.82 -14.62 20.80
C LEU A 383 -23.31 -14.58 20.91
N CYS A 384 -22.63 -14.88 19.82
CA CYS A 384 -21.18 -14.85 19.68
C CYS A 384 -20.76 -13.69 18.77
N LEU A 385 -19.72 -12.98 19.18
CA LEU A 385 -18.99 -12.05 18.32
C LEU A 385 -18.06 -12.82 17.38
N TYR A 386 -18.06 -12.43 16.12
CA TYR A 386 -17.28 -13.05 15.06
C TYR A 386 -16.57 -11.99 14.23
N ALA A 387 -15.38 -12.31 13.73
CA ALA A 387 -14.79 -11.59 12.61
C ALA A 387 -13.98 -12.56 11.72
N PRO A 388 -14.12 -12.47 10.38
CA PRO A 388 -13.33 -13.27 9.46
C PRO A 388 -11.87 -12.83 9.48
N ARG A 389 -10.97 -13.67 8.95
CA ARG A 389 -9.54 -13.35 8.79
C ARG A 389 -9.20 -12.88 7.36
N PRO A 390 -9.23 -11.57 7.06
CA PRO A 390 -8.84 -11.02 5.77
C PRO A 390 -7.33 -10.79 5.64
N ASN A 391 -6.56 -10.86 6.73
CA ASN A 391 -5.12 -10.62 6.78
C ASN A 391 -4.46 -11.54 7.82
N GLN A 392 -3.29 -12.08 7.51
CA GLN A 392 -2.48 -12.92 8.38
C GLN A 392 -1.84 -12.17 9.57
N GLY A 393 -1.73 -10.84 9.50
CA GLY A 393 -1.11 -10.01 10.53
C GLY A 393 -1.93 -9.79 11.81
N TYR A 394 -3.20 -10.23 11.84
CA TYR A 394 -4.08 -10.12 13.02
C TYR A 394 -4.39 -11.49 13.64
N SER A 395 -4.63 -11.51 14.95
CA SER A 395 -5.09 -12.71 15.66
C SER A 395 -6.42 -13.22 15.11
N ALA A 396 -6.65 -14.54 15.17
CA ALA A 396 -7.93 -15.16 14.82
C ALA A 396 -9.04 -14.67 15.76
N LEU A 397 -10.18 -14.29 15.18
CA LEU A 397 -11.44 -13.98 15.88
C LEU A 397 -12.61 -14.78 15.30
N ASP A 398 -12.30 -15.89 14.63
CA ASP A 398 -13.22 -16.78 13.92
C ASP A 398 -13.64 -18.00 14.76
N ALA A 399 -13.12 -18.13 16.00
CA ALA A 399 -13.41 -19.23 16.92
C ALA A 399 -14.72 -19.08 17.71
N LEU A 400 -15.41 -17.93 17.62
CA LEU A 400 -16.68 -17.63 18.32
C LEU A 400 -16.59 -17.67 19.86
N ASP A 401 -15.40 -17.42 20.42
CA ASP A 401 -15.10 -17.49 21.85
C ASP A 401 -14.71 -16.13 22.48
N LEU A 402 -14.53 -15.08 21.67
CA LEU A 402 -14.10 -13.76 22.15
C LEU A 402 -15.15 -13.07 23.05
N TYR A 403 -16.41 -13.12 22.64
CA TYR A 403 -17.53 -12.52 23.37
C TYR A 403 -18.79 -13.33 23.13
N THR A 404 -19.23 -14.04 24.16
CA THR A 404 -20.38 -14.93 24.12
C THR A 404 -21.38 -14.54 25.20
N VAL A 405 -22.63 -14.30 24.80
CA VAL A 405 -23.71 -13.91 25.71
C VAL A 405 -24.90 -14.83 25.52
N PRO A 406 -25.39 -15.52 26.56
CA PRO A 406 -24.86 -15.56 27.92
C PRO A 406 -23.60 -16.44 28.03
N GLU A 407 -22.70 -16.12 28.97
CA GLU A 407 -21.41 -16.84 29.16
C GLU A 407 -21.59 -18.30 29.61
N GLN A 408 -22.76 -18.67 30.13
CA GLN A 408 -23.01 -19.97 30.76
C GLN A 408 -23.26 -21.13 29.78
N LEU A 409 -23.25 -20.88 28.46
CA LEU A 409 -23.49 -21.92 27.45
C LEU A 409 -22.17 -22.50 26.96
N ASP A 410 -21.88 -23.74 27.36
CA ASP A 410 -20.73 -24.51 26.86
C ASP A 410 -21.04 -24.98 25.42
N ILE A 411 -20.45 -24.29 24.44
CA ILE A 411 -20.78 -24.45 23.02
C ILE A 411 -19.56 -24.97 22.28
N CYS A 412 -19.68 -26.16 21.69
CA CYS A 412 -18.70 -26.67 20.73
C CYS A 412 -19.22 -26.46 19.31
N VAL A 413 -18.51 -25.68 18.51
CA VAL A 413 -18.83 -25.43 17.10
C VAL A 413 -18.19 -26.53 16.24
N PRO A 414 -18.98 -27.39 15.58
CA PRO A 414 -18.42 -28.41 14.71
C PRO A 414 -17.71 -27.80 13.50
N PRO A 415 -16.67 -28.45 12.95
CA PRO A 415 -15.86 -27.90 11.86
C PRO A 415 -16.69 -27.47 10.63
N GLN A 416 -17.75 -28.20 10.29
CA GLN A 416 -18.59 -27.89 9.13
C GLN A 416 -19.30 -26.53 9.25
N PHE A 417 -19.66 -26.11 10.46
CA PHE A 417 -20.29 -24.81 10.68
C PHE A 417 -19.25 -23.68 10.59
N ALA A 418 -18.09 -23.87 11.23
CA ALA A 418 -16.99 -22.90 11.16
C ALA A 418 -16.51 -22.68 9.72
N ILE A 419 -16.32 -23.76 8.95
CA ILE A 419 -15.91 -23.68 7.54
C ILE A 419 -16.97 -22.94 6.71
N CYS A 420 -18.24 -23.32 6.85
CA CYS A 420 -19.34 -22.69 6.12
C CYS A 420 -19.44 -21.18 6.46
N LEU A 421 -19.32 -20.82 7.74
CA LEU A 421 -19.31 -19.44 8.22
C LEU A 421 -18.11 -18.65 7.66
N ASN A 422 -16.90 -19.21 7.74
CA ASN A 422 -15.67 -18.57 7.27
C ASN A 422 -15.71 -18.31 5.77
N VAL A 423 -16.17 -19.29 4.97
CA VAL A 423 -16.34 -19.12 3.53
C VAL A 423 -17.41 -18.06 3.23
N PHE A 424 -18.56 -18.11 3.91
CA PHE A 424 -19.63 -17.13 3.73
C PHE A 424 -19.19 -15.70 4.10
N ALA A 425 -18.40 -15.54 5.16
CA ALA A 425 -17.89 -14.26 5.63
C ALA A 425 -16.71 -13.71 4.81
N GLY A 426 -16.24 -14.45 3.80
CA GLY A 426 -15.12 -14.01 2.95
C GLY A 426 -13.75 -14.10 3.62
N GLN A 427 -13.53 -15.09 4.50
CA GLN A 427 -12.22 -15.34 5.10
C GLN A 427 -11.21 -15.77 4.01
N LEU A 428 -10.04 -15.13 4.00
CA LEU A 428 -8.99 -15.35 2.98
C LEU A 428 -7.83 -16.19 3.50
N TYR A 429 -7.60 -16.20 4.82
CA TYR A 429 -6.47 -16.88 5.44
C TYR A 429 -6.91 -17.98 6.40
N PHE A 430 -6.22 -19.12 6.34
CA PHE A 430 -6.45 -20.26 7.23
C PHE A 430 -5.54 -20.19 8.47
N GLY A 431 -6.00 -20.72 9.60
CA GLY A 431 -5.23 -20.87 10.82
C GLY A 431 -4.32 -22.10 10.83
N SER A 432 -4.58 -23.09 9.98
CA SER A 432 -3.76 -24.30 9.86
C SER A 432 -3.89 -24.95 8.48
N GLU A 433 -2.92 -25.81 8.13
CA GLU A 433 -2.98 -26.64 6.92
C GLU A 433 -4.19 -27.60 6.94
N LEU A 434 -4.53 -28.17 8.11
CA LEU A 434 -5.69 -29.03 8.26
C LEU A 434 -7.00 -28.28 7.95
N GLU A 435 -7.10 -27.02 8.36
CA GLU A 435 -8.25 -26.18 8.04
C GLU A 435 -8.34 -25.93 6.52
N ALA A 436 -7.22 -25.62 5.86
CA ALA A 436 -7.17 -25.45 4.41
C ALA A 436 -7.66 -26.71 3.67
N ILE A 437 -7.20 -27.90 4.08
CA ILE A 437 -7.64 -29.19 3.51
C ILE A 437 -9.16 -29.37 3.68
N ARG A 438 -9.69 -29.07 4.86
CA ARG A 438 -11.13 -29.20 5.13
C ARG A 438 -11.96 -28.23 4.30
N VAL A 439 -11.48 -26.99 4.11
CA VAL A 439 -12.12 -26.00 3.22
C VAL A 439 -12.08 -26.48 1.77
N CYS A 440 -10.95 -27.01 1.28
CA CYS A 440 -10.87 -27.58 -0.06
C CYS A 440 -11.88 -28.72 -0.25
N HIS A 441 -11.98 -29.64 0.71
CA HIS A 441 -12.98 -30.71 0.66
C HIS A 441 -14.41 -30.15 0.66
N TYR A 442 -14.71 -29.14 1.47
CA TYR A 442 -16.01 -28.46 1.50
C TYR A 442 -16.35 -27.81 0.14
N LEU A 443 -15.37 -27.21 -0.53
CA LEU A 443 -15.52 -26.58 -1.85
C LEU A 443 -15.45 -27.59 -3.02
N GLY A 444 -15.22 -28.88 -2.75
CA GLY A 444 -15.04 -29.90 -3.79
C GLY A 444 -13.72 -29.80 -4.56
N ILE A 445 -12.73 -29.10 -4.02
CA ILE A 445 -11.39 -28.95 -4.61
C ILE A 445 -10.53 -30.16 -4.23
N ASN A 446 -10.06 -30.90 -5.22
CA ASN A 446 -9.19 -32.05 -5.02
C ASN A 446 -7.71 -31.61 -4.96
N LEU A 447 -7.10 -31.66 -3.78
CA LEU A 447 -5.70 -31.30 -3.54
C LEU A 447 -4.68 -32.30 -4.13
N SER A 448 -5.11 -33.47 -4.61
CA SER A 448 -4.21 -34.48 -5.19
C SER A 448 -3.55 -34.07 -6.52
N MET A 449 -4.00 -32.99 -7.17
CA MET A 449 -3.37 -32.45 -8.38
C MET A 449 -2.35 -31.34 -8.11
N ALA A 450 -2.19 -30.88 -6.87
CA ALA A 450 -1.30 -29.78 -6.50
C ALA A 450 0.00 -30.23 -5.82
N ILE A 451 0.22 -31.53 -5.64
CA ILE A 451 1.39 -32.08 -4.94
C ILE A 451 2.21 -32.95 -5.91
N THR A 452 3.00 -32.30 -6.76
CA THR A 452 4.32 -32.85 -7.13
C THR A 452 5.32 -32.30 -6.11
N PRO A 453 5.90 -33.13 -5.23
CA PRO A 453 6.82 -32.66 -4.21
C PRO A 453 8.24 -32.54 -4.78
N PRO A 454 9.01 -31.49 -4.44
CA PRO A 454 10.44 -31.66 -4.28
C PRO A 454 10.71 -32.23 -2.87
N TYR A 455 11.20 -33.46 -2.85
CA TYR A 455 12.16 -34.02 -1.88
C TYR A 455 13.05 -32.89 -1.28
N GLU A 456 13.30 -32.76 0.03
CA GLU A 456 13.99 -33.69 0.93
C GLU A 456 13.73 -33.38 2.43
N GLU A 457 13.97 -34.39 3.24
CA GLU A 457 13.76 -34.53 4.69
C GLU A 457 14.53 -33.50 5.56
N TYR A 458 13.90 -33.02 6.64
CA TYR A 458 14.60 -32.53 7.83
C TYR A 458 14.11 -33.26 9.08
N CYS A 459 15.04 -33.95 9.76
CA CYS A 459 14.88 -34.50 11.09
C CYS A 459 14.93 -33.39 12.14
N PHE A 460 13.90 -33.27 12.99
CA PHE A 460 13.93 -32.39 14.15
C PHE A 460 14.65 -33.07 15.33
N ALA A 461 15.71 -32.44 15.83
CA ALA A 461 16.37 -32.83 17.07
C ALA A 461 15.48 -32.50 18.28
N LYS A 462 15.38 -33.44 19.23
CA LYS A 462 14.83 -33.19 20.57
C LYS A 462 15.87 -32.45 21.40
N ASP A 463 15.52 -31.26 21.89
CA ASP A 463 16.34 -30.55 22.87
C ASP A 463 15.87 -30.92 24.29
N ASP A 464 16.52 -31.93 24.87
CA ASP A 464 16.48 -32.24 26.30
C ASP A 464 17.60 -31.43 26.98
N GLY A 465 17.28 -30.25 27.51
CA GLY A 465 18.32 -29.30 27.93
C GLY A 465 17.91 -28.41 29.09
N ARG A 466 17.55 -29.01 30.24
CA ARG A 466 17.43 -28.32 31.54
C ARG A 466 18.59 -27.35 31.77
N ARG A 467 18.32 -26.04 31.81
CA ARG A 467 19.22 -25.06 32.42
C ARG A 467 18.81 -24.84 33.88
N GLN A 468 19.62 -25.35 34.80
CA GLN A 468 19.65 -24.88 36.18
C GLN A 468 20.21 -23.44 36.25
N PRO A 469 19.80 -22.63 37.23
CA PRO A 469 20.32 -21.29 37.44
C PRO A 469 21.54 -21.31 38.37
N ARG A 470 22.48 -20.38 38.15
CA ARG A 470 23.51 -19.85 39.07
C ARG A 470 24.42 -18.96 38.20
N GLN A 471 24.90 -17.80 38.63
CA GLN A 471 24.79 -17.06 39.89
C GLN A 471 25.14 -15.60 39.58
#